data_AF-A0A7S2FCR8-F1
#
_entry.id   AF-A0A7S2FCR8-F1
#
_cell.length_a   1.000
_cell.length_b   1.000
_cell.length_c   1.000
_cell.angle_alpha   90.00
_cell.angle_beta   90.00
_cell.angle_gamma   90.00
#
_symmetry.space_group_name_H-M   'P 1'
#
loop_
_entity.id
_entity.type
_entity.pdbx_description
1 polymer ?
#
loop_
_entity_poly.entity_id
_entity_poly.type
_entity_poly.pdbx_seq_one_letter_code
_entity_poly.pdbx_strand_id
1 'polypeptide(L)'
;CNLSGFMLVNKVAGNFHVALGESVVRDGRFIHQFQPQDAPGFNTTHYIHELSFGMPYPGLYNPLDKVVKVADEEQGTGLYQYFIKLVPTIYEAPDGARTNTNQYSYTERFRPLANQLTHTDHDHNKHGSHATHQATTVLPGVFWVYDMSAFMVEISYTSVPFSHFFARLCAIAGGVFTVMGIVDSLCHHFKIKLDIPDQLKGVVGGMKMGG
;
A
#
# COMPACT_ATOMS: atom_id res chain seq x y z
N CYS A 1 7.86 27.08 13.16
CA CYS A 1 6.42 26.89 13.46
C CYS A 1 6.19 25.40 13.71
N ASN A 2 5.47 25.01 14.77
CA ASN A 2 5.08 23.62 15.02
C ASN A 2 3.54 23.58 15.09
N LEU A 3 2.92 22.75 14.25
CA LEU A 3 1.47 22.64 14.13
C LEU A 3 1.06 21.20 14.44
N SER A 4 0.13 21.03 15.38
CA SER A 4 -0.43 19.74 15.76
C SER A 4 -1.90 19.92 16.14
N GLY A 5 -2.73 18.96 15.77
CA GLY A 5 -4.16 18.97 16.04
C GLY A 5 -4.92 17.98 15.18
N PHE A 6 -6.24 17.99 15.33
CA PHE A 6 -7.17 17.18 14.54
C PHE A 6 -8.26 18.08 13.95
N MET A 7 -8.76 17.71 12.77
CA MET A 7 -9.84 18.42 12.10
C MET A 7 -10.91 17.43 11.65
N LEU A 8 -12.17 17.74 11.93
CA LEU A 8 -13.30 17.01 11.38
C LEU A 8 -13.67 17.63 10.03
N VAL A 9 -13.60 16.82 8.99
CA VAL A 9 -13.90 17.22 7.61
C VAL A 9 -14.98 16.34 7.02
N ASN A 10 -15.69 16.88 6.03
CA ASN A 10 -16.61 16.08 5.23
C ASN A 10 -15.83 15.02 4.43
N LYS A 11 -16.45 13.84 4.24
CA LYS A 11 -15.89 12.73 3.46
C LYS A 11 -16.02 12.95 1.95
N VAL A 12 -15.49 14.06 1.48
CA VAL A 12 -15.45 14.48 0.06
C VAL A 12 -14.07 15.01 -0.27
N ALA A 13 -13.76 15.17 -1.55
CA ALA A 13 -12.51 15.78 -1.98
C ALA A 13 -12.32 17.17 -1.36
N GLY A 14 -11.11 17.46 -0.91
CA GLY A 14 -10.80 18.69 -0.20
C GLY A 14 -9.30 18.99 -0.19
N ASN A 15 -8.94 20.10 0.41
CA ASN A 15 -7.56 20.42 0.67
C ASN A 15 -7.43 21.24 1.96
N PHE A 16 -6.32 21.03 2.67
CA PHE A 16 -5.83 21.95 3.69
C PHE A 16 -4.40 22.34 3.33
N HIS A 17 -3.97 23.51 3.78
CA HIS A 17 -2.68 24.05 3.37
C HIS A 17 -2.16 25.07 4.38
N VAL A 18 -0.83 25.19 4.42
CA VAL A 18 -0.10 26.22 5.13
C VAL A 18 0.64 27.03 4.09
N ALA A 19 0.28 28.29 3.93
CA ALA A 19 0.78 29.15 2.85
C ALA A 19 1.17 30.52 3.39
N LEU A 20 1.92 31.28 2.59
CA LEU A 20 2.28 32.64 2.88
C LEU A 20 1.05 33.56 2.83
N GLY A 21 0.94 34.50 3.77
CA GLY A 21 -0.05 35.56 3.75
C GLY A 21 -1.06 35.50 4.89
N GLU A 22 -1.88 36.54 4.99
CA GLU A 22 -2.98 36.60 5.94
C GLU A 22 -4.18 35.82 5.39
N SER A 23 -4.72 34.93 6.22
CA SER A 23 -5.93 34.17 5.88
C SER A 23 -7.16 35.03 6.11
N VAL A 24 -7.81 35.45 5.02
CA VAL A 24 -9.04 36.25 5.06
C VAL A 24 -10.19 35.44 4.50
N VAL A 25 -11.33 35.40 5.21
CA VAL A 25 -12.57 34.84 4.70
C VAL A 25 -13.36 35.94 4.01
N ARG A 26 -13.54 35.83 2.70
CA ARG A 26 -14.35 36.77 1.90
C ARG A 26 -15.37 35.98 1.09
N ASP A 27 -16.65 36.33 1.24
CA ASP A 27 -17.76 35.66 0.55
C ASP A 27 -17.79 34.13 0.77
N GLY A 28 -17.44 33.68 1.98
CA GLY A 28 -17.39 32.25 2.34
C GLY A 28 -16.21 31.49 1.73
N ARG A 29 -15.25 32.18 1.09
CA ARG A 29 -14.03 31.60 0.52
C ARG A 29 -12.83 31.99 1.36
N PHE A 30 -11.96 31.04 1.66
CA PHE A 30 -10.65 31.30 2.25
C PHE A 30 -9.69 31.79 1.17
N ILE A 31 -9.14 32.98 1.35
CA ILE A 31 -8.18 33.60 0.44
C ILE A 31 -6.95 34.00 1.25
N HIS A 32 -5.77 33.73 0.69
CA HIS A 32 -4.52 34.25 1.23
C HIS A 32 -4.20 35.60 0.61
N GLN A 33 -4.12 36.64 1.43
CA GLN A 33 -3.63 37.94 1.00
C GLN A 33 -2.13 38.00 1.32
N PHE A 34 -1.30 38.07 0.29
CA PHE A 34 0.15 38.22 0.42
C PHE A 34 0.68 39.25 -0.55
N GLN A 35 1.79 39.89 -0.18
CA GLN A 35 2.54 40.76 -1.08
C GLN A 35 3.59 39.92 -1.81
N PRO A 36 3.65 39.94 -3.15
CA PRO A 36 4.62 39.15 -3.91
C PRO A 36 6.10 39.43 -3.53
N GLN A 37 6.42 40.64 -3.06
CA GLN A 37 7.77 40.97 -2.57
C GLN A 37 8.22 40.17 -1.34
N ASP A 38 7.29 39.64 -0.54
CA ASP A 38 7.60 38.87 0.67
C ASP A 38 7.86 37.39 0.35
N ALA A 39 7.50 36.96 -0.87
CA ALA A 39 7.56 35.57 -1.28
C ALA A 39 8.99 34.99 -1.35
N PRO A 40 10.03 35.70 -1.84
CA PRO A 40 11.40 35.18 -1.85
C PRO A 40 11.97 34.85 -0.45
N GLY A 41 11.43 35.44 0.62
CA GLY A 41 11.86 35.15 2.00
C GLY A 41 11.13 33.98 2.66
N PHE A 42 10.11 33.41 2.02
CA PHE A 42 9.26 32.39 2.62
C PHE A 42 9.81 30.97 2.44
N ASN A 43 10.36 30.40 3.51
CA ASN A 43 10.91 29.04 3.48
C ASN A 43 9.79 27.99 3.61
N THR A 44 9.67 27.12 2.60
CA THR A 44 8.70 26.01 2.58
C THR A 44 9.27 24.66 3.04
N THR A 45 10.48 24.65 3.60
CA THR A 45 11.05 23.50 4.30
C THR A 45 10.12 23.06 5.42
N HIS A 46 9.80 21.78 5.46
CA HIS A 46 8.88 21.23 6.45
C HIS A 46 9.20 19.78 6.80
N TYR A 47 8.77 19.39 7.99
CA TYR A 47 8.82 18.03 8.47
C TYR A 47 7.40 17.60 8.86
N ILE A 48 6.89 16.58 8.18
CA ILE A 48 5.61 15.96 8.50
C ILE A 48 5.88 14.94 9.60
N HIS A 49 5.56 15.28 10.84
CA HIS A 49 5.73 14.37 11.97
C HIS A 49 4.81 13.15 11.83
N GLU A 50 3.51 13.43 11.72
CA GLU A 50 2.45 12.44 11.61
C GLU A 50 1.30 13.03 10.77
N LEU A 51 0.77 12.23 9.85
CA LEU A 51 -0.45 12.55 9.12
C LEU A 51 -1.30 11.29 8.93
N SER A 52 -2.45 11.27 9.57
CA SER A 52 -3.38 10.13 9.58
C SER A 52 -4.81 10.57 9.26
N PHE A 53 -5.61 9.63 8.73
CA PHE A 53 -7.00 9.87 8.34
C PHE A 53 -7.95 8.88 9.01
N GLY A 54 -8.37 9.21 10.23
CA GLY A 54 -9.27 8.38 11.03
C GLY A 54 -8.56 7.67 12.17
N MET A 55 -9.16 6.59 12.67
CA MET A 55 -8.66 5.87 13.84
C MET A 55 -7.51 4.91 13.46
N PRO A 56 -6.45 4.79 14.27
CA PRO A 56 -5.38 3.84 14.01
C PRO A 56 -5.84 2.40 14.24
N TYR A 57 -5.20 1.43 13.56
CA TYR A 57 -5.35 0.00 13.81
C TYR A 57 -3.99 -0.72 13.70
N PRO A 58 -3.86 -1.93 14.29
CA PRO A 58 -2.61 -2.68 14.21
C PRO A 58 -2.16 -2.95 12.77
N GLY A 59 -0.94 -2.51 12.43
CA GLY A 59 -0.39 -2.66 11.08
C GLY A 59 -0.73 -1.53 10.11
N LEU A 60 -1.48 -0.49 10.54
CA LEU A 60 -1.65 0.71 9.74
C LEU A 60 -0.30 1.43 9.55
N TYR A 61 0.02 1.73 8.31
CA TYR A 61 1.19 2.50 7.92
C TYR A 61 0.75 3.77 7.18
N ASN A 62 1.18 4.93 7.66
CA ASN A 62 0.91 6.23 7.06
C ASN A 62 2.14 6.67 6.24
N PRO A 63 2.03 6.78 4.90
CA PRO A 63 3.20 6.99 4.06
C PRO A 63 3.81 8.41 4.11
N LEU A 64 3.11 9.41 4.68
CA LEU A 64 3.67 10.75 4.89
C LEU A 64 4.28 10.95 6.29
N ASP A 65 4.22 9.96 7.18
CA ASP A 65 4.84 10.08 8.50
C ASP A 65 6.36 10.20 8.37
N LYS A 66 6.93 11.14 9.12
CA LYS A 66 8.37 11.45 9.17
C LYS A 66 8.96 11.88 7.82
N VAL A 67 8.16 12.40 6.90
CA VAL A 67 8.66 12.95 5.63
C VAL A 67 9.27 14.33 5.86
N VAL A 68 10.50 14.53 5.40
CA VAL A 68 11.21 15.82 5.40
C VAL A 68 11.29 16.34 3.97
N LYS A 69 10.96 17.62 3.76
CA LYS A 69 11.28 18.35 2.53
C LYS A 69 12.08 19.59 2.87
N VAL A 70 13.21 19.74 2.20
CA VAL A 70 14.07 20.92 2.31
C VAL A 70 13.93 21.71 1.02
N ALA A 71 13.55 22.97 1.15
CA ALA A 71 13.65 23.94 0.08
C ALA A 71 15.10 24.42 0.03
N ASP A 72 15.89 23.86 -0.89
CA ASP A 72 17.32 24.18 -1.06
C ASP A 72 17.51 25.53 -1.75
N GLU A 73 18.71 26.13 -1.65
CA GLU A 73 19.05 27.42 -2.26
C GLU A 73 18.88 27.40 -3.80
N GLU A 74 19.10 26.26 -4.45
CA GLU A 74 18.84 26.07 -5.89
C GLU A 74 17.35 26.03 -6.24
N GLN A 75 16.50 25.53 -5.33
CA GLN A 75 15.06 25.37 -5.55
C GLN A 75 14.27 26.62 -5.16
N GLY A 76 14.80 27.40 -4.22
CA GLY A 76 14.20 28.62 -3.69
C GLY A 76 12.85 28.40 -3.01
N THR A 77 12.11 29.49 -2.82
CA THR A 77 10.73 29.44 -2.34
C THR A 77 9.82 28.81 -3.40
N GLY A 78 8.85 27.99 -2.99
CA GLY A 78 7.88 27.41 -3.92
C GLY A 78 6.65 26.80 -3.26
N LEU A 79 5.87 26.10 -4.06
CA LEU A 79 4.66 25.38 -3.65
C LEU A 79 4.93 23.87 -3.64
N TYR A 80 4.82 23.25 -2.48
CA TYR A 80 4.74 21.80 -2.32
C TYR A 80 3.28 21.35 -2.28
N GLN A 81 2.93 20.36 -3.09
CA GLN A 81 1.60 19.77 -3.12
C GLN A 81 1.70 18.25 -2.92
N TYR A 82 0.99 17.73 -1.93
CA TYR A 82 0.76 16.31 -1.72
C TYR A 82 -0.65 15.96 -2.19
N PHE A 83 -0.74 15.10 -3.20
CA PHE A 83 -2.00 14.56 -3.70
C PHE A 83 -2.24 13.22 -3.01
N ILE A 84 -3.14 13.22 -2.04
CA ILE A 84 -3.45 12.08 -1.18
C ILE A 84 -4.69 11.38 -1.71
N LYS A 85 -4.60 10.06 -1.91
CA LYS A 85 -5.75 9.22 -2.25
C LYS A 85 -6.13 8.40 -1.02
N LEU A 86 -7.26 8.74 -0.41
CA LEU A 86 -7.82 8.05 0.75
C LEU A 86 -8.56 6.79 0.30
N VAL A 87 -8.31 5.68 0.97
CA VAL A 87 -8.97 4.39 0.77
C VAL A 87 -9.75 4.05 2.04
N PRO A 88 -11.10 4.12 2.01
CA PRO A 88 -11.93 3.67 3.12
C PRO A 88 -11.57 2.24 3.52
N THR A 89 -11.32 2.04 4.80
CA THR A 89 -10.90 0.75 5.34
C THR A 89 -11.76 0.38 6.56
N ILE A 90 -12.29 -0.84 6.56
CA ILE A 90 -12.89 -1.45 7.75
C ILE A 90 -11.90 -2.46 8.28
N TYR A 91 -11.44 -2.27 9.51
CA TYR A 91 -10.61 -3.22 10.22
C TYR A 91 -11.47 -4.00 11.22
N GLU A 92 -11.50 -5.32 11.09
CA GLU A 92 -12.12 -6.24 12.04
C GLU A 92 -11.02 -6.90 12.88
N ALA A 93 -11.01 -6.57 14.16
CA ALA A 93 -10.09 -7.14 15.13
C ALA A 93 -10.43 -8.62 15.41
N PRO A 94 -9.48 -9.42 15.94
CA PRO A 94 -9.73 -10.83 16.25
C PRO A 94 -10.86 -11.11 17.25
N ASP A 95 -11.23 -10.11 18.05
CA ASP A 95 -12.37 -10.13 18.98
C ASP A 95 -13.72 -9.77 18.32
N GLY A 96 -13.72 -9.46 17.02
CA GLY A 96 -14.88 -9.03 16.24
C GLY A 96 -15.15 -7.52 16.30
N ALA A 97 -14.33 -6.72 17.00
CA ALA A 97 -14.51 -5.27 17.03
C ALA A 97 -14.20 -4.66 15.67
N ARG A 98 -15.14 -3.86 15.13
CA ARG A 98 -15.00 -3.22 13.80
C ARG A 98 -14.63 -1.74 13.95
N THR A 99 -13.57 -1.34 13.27
CA THR A 99 -13.07 0.05 13.23
C THR A 99 -13.17 0.59 11.81
N ASN A 100 -13.90 1.68 11.62
CA ASN A 100 -13.97 2.40 10.35
C ASN A 100 -12.87 3.46 10.30
N THR A 101 -12.00 3.37 9.31
CA THR A 101 -10.83 4.25 9.16
C THR A 101 -10.46 4.42 7.69
N ASN A 102 -9.33 5.04 7.40
CA ASN A 102 -8.80 5.18 6.05
C ASN A 102 -7.32 4.83 6.02
N GLN A 103 -6.92 4.13 4.96
CA GLN A 103 -5.54 4.08 4.50
C GLN A 103 -5.35 5.15 3.43
N TYR A 104 -4.11 5.47 3.09
CA TYR A 104 -3.87 6.37 1.97
C TYR A 104 -2.56 6.09 1.24
N SER A 105 -2.52 6.55 0.00
CA SER A 105 -1.29 6.71 -0.78
C SER A 105 -1.16 8.18 -1.17
N TYR A 106 0.03 8.58 -1.61
CA TYR A 106 0.25 9.95 -2.07
C TYR A 106 1.18 10.02 -3.27
N THR A 107 1.03 11.10 -4.04
CA THR A 107 2.05 11.61 -4.96
C THR A 107 2.38 13.05 -4.57
N GLU A 108 3.52 13.55 -5.00
CA GLU A 108 3.97 14.90 -4.65
C GLU A 108 4.36 15.70 -5.89
N ARG A 109 4.25 17.02 -5.78
CA ARG A 109 4.69 17.97 -6.79
C ARG A 109 5.25 19.21 -6.14
N PHE A 110 6.45 19.60 -6.54
CA PHE A 110 7.02 20.91 -6.24
C PHE A 110 6.86 21.85 -7.44
N ARG A 111 6.53 23.11 -7.18
CA ARG A 111 6.56 24.20 -8.18
C ARG A 111 7.38 25.35 -7.59
N PRO A 112 8.56 25.68 -8.14
CA PRO A 112 9.30 26.84 -7.67
C PRO A 112 8.52 28.11 -7.96
N LEU A 113 8.66 29.10 -7.10
CA LEU A 113 8.25 30.47 -7.41
C LEU A 113 9.15 30.93 -8.55
N ALA A 114 8.58 31.11 -9.74
CA ALA A 114 9.35 31.59 -10.87
C ALA A 114 9.92 32.96 -10.51
N ASN A 115 11.23 33.01 -10.27
CA ASN A 115 11.94 34.27 -10.15
C ASN A 115 11.73 35.00 -11.47
N GLN A 116 10.97 36.09 -11.40
CA GLN A 116 10.99 37.16 -12.40
C GLN A 116 12.32 37.92 -12.29
N LEU A 117 13.43 37.17 -12.30
CA LEU A 117 14.81 37.63 -12.25
C LEU A 117 15.67 36.76 -13.18
N THR A 118 15.20 36.52 -14.41
CA THR A 118 16.12 36.55 -15.56
C THR A 118 16.18 37.98 -16.06
N HIS A 119 16.64 38.89 -15.21
CA HIS A 119 17.22 40.13 -15.70
C HIS A 119 18.65 39.77 -16.12
N THR A 120 18.81 39.57 -17.43
CA THR A 120 19.92 39.97 -18.29
C THR A 120 20.09 38.93 -19.40
N ASP A 121 19.37 39.11 -20.49
CA ASP A 121 20.10 39.27 -21.73
C ASP A 121 19.57 40.50 -22.43
N HIS A 122 20.47 41.47 -22.55
CA HIS A 122 20.29 42.76 -23.16
C HIS A 122 20.30 42.59 -24.69
N ASP A 123 19.49 41.68 -25.24
CA ASP A 123 19.45 41.46 -26.68
C ASP A 123 18.29 42.23 -27.31
N HIS A 124 18.59 43.44 -27.76
CA HIS A 124 17.73 44.27 -28.59
C HIS A 124 17.59 43.63 -29.97
N ASN A 125 16.91 42.49 -30.10
CA ASN A 125 16.31 42.06 -31.36
C ASN A 125 15.46 40.80 -31.19
N LYS A 126 14.15 40.98 -30.97
CA LYS A 126 13.17 40.11 -31.63
C LYS A 126 11.78 40.74 -31.66
N HIS A 127 11.34 40.96 -32.90
CA HIS A 127 9.97 41.29 -33.25
C HIS A 127 9.00 40.21 -32.76
N GLY A 128 7.86 40.66 -32.23
CA GLY A 128 6.58 40.00 -32.46
C GLY A 128 6.40 38.60 -31.89
N SER A 129 6.26 38.51 -30.58
CA SER A 129 5.34 37.52 -30.00
C SER A 129 4.72 38.13 -28.75
N HIS A 130 3.40 38.29 -28.76
CA HIS A 130 2.60 38.54 -27.55
C HIS A 130 2.67 37.29 -26.67
N ALA A 131 3.84 37.02 -26.10
CA ALA A 131 3.93 36.14 -24.94
C ALA A 131 3.34 36.93 -23.78
N THR A 132 2.06 36.72 -23.54
CA THR A 132 1.42 37.02 -22.26
C THR A 132 2.24 36.30 -21.20
N HIS A 133 3.26 36.97 -20.64
CA HIS A 133 3.96 36.55 -19.43
C HIS A 133 2.98 36.65 -18.27
N GLN A 134 2.00 35.76 -18.26
CA GLN A 134 1.21 35.44 -17.09
C GLN A 134 2.16 34.63 -16.22
N ALA A 135 3.10 35.33 -15.56
CA ALA A 135 3.76 34.84 -14.37
C ALA A 135 2.62 34.44 -13.44
N THR A 136 2.28 33.16 -13.45
CA THR A 136 1.25 32.63 -12.56
C THR A 136 1.92 32.71 -11.21
N THR A 137 1.62 33.76 -10.45
CA THR A 137 2.10 33.92 -9.08
C THR A 137 1.59 32.72 -8.30
N VAL A 138 2.43 31.69 -8.20
CA VAL A 138 2.13 30.49 -7.44
C VAL A 138 2.21 30.91 -5.98
N LEU A 139 1.12 30.74 -5.23
CA LEU A 139 1.10 30.97 -3.79
C LEU A 139 2.08 29.99 -3.13
N PRO A 140 3.20 30.46 -2.55
CA PRO A 140 4.14 29.57 -1.87
C PRO A 140 3.51 28.97 -0.62
N GLY A 141 3.77 27.68 -0.40
CA GLY A 141 3.16 26.96 0.70
C GLY A 141 3.27 25.46 0.56
N VAL A 142 2.68 24.77 1.53
CA VAL A 142 2.57 23.32 1.60
C VAL A 142 1.08 22.96 1.60
N PHE A 143 0.66 22.18 0.61
CA PHE A 143 -0.75 21.85 0.36
C PHE A 143 -0.94 20.34 0.43
N TRP A 144 -1.95 19.91 1.16
CA TRP A 144 -2.41 18.53 1.21
C TRP A 144 -3.78 18.47 0.56
N VAL A 145 -3.81 17.97 -0.68
CA VAL A 145 -5.02 17.81 -1.47
C VAL A 145 -5.43 16.35 -1.35
N TYR A 146 -6.57 16.07 -0.76
CA TYR A 146 -7.04 14.71 -0.53
C TYR A 146 -8.33 14.42 -1.32
N ASP A 147 -8.44 13.19 -1.80
CA ASP A 147 -9.61 12.69 -2.51
C ASP A 147 -9.92 11.26 -2.07
N MET A 148 -11.20 10.87 -2.10
CA MET A 148 -11.67 9.55 -1.66
C MET A 148 -11.63 8.57 -2.83
N SER A 149 -11.18 7.33 -2.60
CA SER A 149 -11.33 6.24 -3.56
C SER A 149 -12.77 5.73 -3.60
N ALA A 150 -13.17 5.18 -4.74
CA ALA A 150 -14.51 4.64 -4.93
C ALA A 150 -14.65 3.18 -4.43
N PHE A 151 -13.61 2.62 -3.83
CA PHE A 151 -13.59 1.24 -3.33
C PHE A 151 -13.21 1.21 -1.86
N MET A 152 -13.63 0.17 -1.15
CA MET A 152 -13.37 -0.03 0.27
C MET A 152 -12.58 -1.31 0.48
N VAL A 153 -11.67 -1.29 1.45
CA VAL A 153 -10.92 -2.47 1.88
C VAL A 153 -11.48 -2.96 3.21
N GLU A 154 -11.80 -4.25 3.30
CA GLU A 154 -12.14 -4.90 4.57
C GLU A 154 -11.00 -5.82 4.96
N ILE A 155 -10.42 -5.59 6.14
CA ILE A 155 -9.34 -6.39 6.72
C ILE A 155 -9.96 -7.19 7.85
N SER A 156 -10.11 -8.50 7.65
CA SER A 156 -10.60 -9.42 8.67
C SER A 156 -9.59 -10.52 8.98
N TYR A 157 -9.57 -10.97 10.23
CA TYR A 157 -8.70 -12.04 10.67
C TYR A 157 -9.46 -13.36 10.73
N THR A 158 -9.09 -14.31 9.88
CA THR A 158 -9.63 -15.68 9.93
C THR A 158 -8.67 -16.56 10.72
N SER A 159 -9.14 -17.13 11.82
CA SER A 159 -8.38 -18.15 12.56
C SER A 159 -8.78 -19.54 12.08
N VAL A 160 -7.79 -20.43 11.94
CA VAL A 160 -8.05 -21.84 11.62
C VAL A 160 -8.52 -22.54 12.89
N PRO A 161 -9.69 -23.19 12.89
CA PRO A 161 -10.19 -23.86 14.09
C PRO A 161 -9.30 -25.07 14.44
N PHE A 162 -9.22 -25.39 15.72
CA PHE A 162 -8.45 -26.53 16.21
C PHE A 162 -8.91 -27.88 15.64
N SER A 163 -10.14 -27.97 15.12
CA SER A 163 -10.64 -29.14 14.39
C SER A 163 -9.77 -29.48 13.16
N HIS A 164 -9.16 -28.47 12.52
CA HIS A 164 -8.25 -28.68 11.41
C HIS A 164 -6.97 -29.43 11.84
N PHE A 165 -6.54 -29.31 13.10
CA PHE A 165 -5.44 -30.11 13.64
C PHE A 165 -5.82 -31.58 13.75
N PHE A 166 -6.99 -31.89 14.33
CA PHE A 166 -7.48 -33.27 14.42
C PHE A 166 -7.68 -33.90 13.05
N ALA A 167 -8.25 -33.16 12.09
CA ALA A 167 -8.40 -33.65 10.72
C ALA A 167 -7.04 -34.06 10.12
N ARG A 168 -5.98 -33.25 10.35
CA ARG A 168 -4.61 -33.58 9.92
C ARG A 168 -4.05 -34.79 10.65
N LEU A 169 -4.29 -34.92 11.95
CA LEU A 169 -3.82 -36.07 12.74
C LEU A 169 -4.46 -37.38 12.26
N CYS A 170 -5.78 -37.39 12.06
CA CYS A 170 -6.51 -38.53 11.53
C CYS A 170 -6.03 -38.91 10.12
N ALA A 171 -5.77 -37.92 9.26
CA ALA A 171 -5.24 -38.16 7.91
C ALA A 171 -3.87 -38.86 7.95
N ILE A 172 -2.97 -38.44 8.85
CA ILE A 172 -1.65 -39.08 9.03
C ILE A 172 -1.81 -40.51 9.53
N ALA A 173 -2.63 -40.74 10.55
CA ALA A 173 -2.84 -42.08 11.10
C ALA A 173 -3.45 -43.04 10.06
N GLY A 174 -4.49 -42.62 9.34
CA GLY A 174 -5.11 -43.40 8.27
C GLY A 174 -4.15 -43.66 7.11
N GLY A 175 -3.31 -42.68 6.75
CA GLY A 175 -2.26 -42.84 5.74
C GLY A 175 -1.24 -43.90 6.11
N VAL A 176 -0.74 -43.89 7.35
CA VAL A 176 0.22 -44.89 7.85
C VAL A 176 -0.37 -46.30 7.81
N PHE A 177 -1.60 -46.48 8.29
CA PHE A 177 -2.29 -47.78 8.25
C PHE A 177 -2.47 -48.30 6.82
N THR A 178 -2.85 -47.43 5.90
CA THR A 178 -3.03 -47.79 4.49
C THR A 178 -1.71 -48.22 3.85
N VAL A 179 -0.63 -47.47 4.09
CA VAL A 179 0.70 -47.80 3.57
C VAL A 179 1.21 -49.12 4.16
N MET A 180 1.04 -49.35 5.47
CA MET A 180 1.39 -50.63 6.09
C MET A 180 0.64 -51.80 5.46
N GLY A 181 -0.67 -51.68 5.22
CA GLY A 181 -1.47 -52.72 4.58
C GLY A 181 -1.03 -53.05 3.15
N ILE A 182 -0.63 -52.04 2.36
CA ILE A 182 -0.11 -52.25 1.00
C ILE A 182 1.23 -52.99 1.05
N VAL A 183 2.14 -52.58 1.94
CA VAL A 183 3.45 -53.22 2.10
C VAL A 183 3.30 -54.68 2.52
N ASP A 184 2.45 -54.95 3.52
CA ASP A 184 2.20 -56.32 3.99
C ASP A 184 1.63 -57.21 2.88
N SER A 185 0.63 -56.70 2.14
CA SER A 185 0.03 -57.40 0.99
C SER A 185 1.06 -57.72 -0.10
N LEU A 186 1.93 -56.76 -0.45
CA LEU A 186 3.01 -56.98 -1.40
C LEU A 186 4.01 -58.03 -0.89
N CYS A 187 4.48 -57.90 0.35
CA CYS A 187 5.41 -58.87 0.95
C CYS A 187 4.83 -60.28 0.98
N HIS A 188 3.56 -60.44 1.34
CA HIS A 188 2.88 -61.73 1.34
C HIS A 188 2.74 -62.30 -0.08
N HIS A 189 2.39 -61.48 -1.07
CA HIS A 189 2.31 -61.90 -2.47
C HIS A 189 3.68 -62.32 -3.03
N PHE A 190 4.75 -61.58 -2.73
CA PHE A 190 6.11 -61.95 -3.13
C PHE A 190 6.61 -63.23 -2.44
N LYS A 191 6.27 -63.44 -1.15
CA LYS A 191 6.56 -64.69 -0.45
C LYS A 191 5.85 -65.88 -1.09
N ILE A 192 4.54 -65.78 -1.36
CA ILE A 192 3.77 -66.84 -2.05
C ILE A 192 4.36 -67.14 -3.42
N LYS A 193 4.83 -66.12 -4.15
CA LYS A 193 5.38 -66.30 -5.50
C LYS A 193 6.80 -66.89 -5.50
N LEU A 194 7.56 -66.73 -4.41
CA LEU A 194 8.87 -67.36 -4.20
C LEU A 194 8.77 -68.79 -3.61
N ASP A 195 7.66 -69.11 -2.95
CA ASP A 195 7.42 -70.43 -2.33
C ASP A 195 6.71 -71.43 -3.27
N ILE A 196 6.51 -71.07 -4.55
CA ILE A 196 6.17 -72.03 -5.62
C ILE A 196 7.47 -72.37 -6.36
N PRO A 197 8.21 -73.42 -5.96
CA PRO A 197 9.29 -73.95 -6.78
C PRO A 197 8.70 -74.63 -8.04
N ASP A 198 9.24 -74.26 -9.20
CA ASP A 198 9.09 -74.88 -10.51
C ASP A 198 9.62 -76.34 -10.54
N GLN A 199 9.09 -77.25 -9.72
CA GLN A 199 9.58 -78.64 -9.64
C GLN A 199 8.50 -79.73 -9.63
N LEU A 200 7.23 -79.43 -9.96
CA LEU A 200 6.19 -80.48 -10.05
C LEU A 200 5.24 -80.38 -11.25
N LYS A 201 5.76 -79.92 -12.41
CA LYS A 201 5.08 -80.05 -13.72
C LYS A 201 5.80 -80.93 -14.75
N GLY A 202 6.92 -81.55 -14.39
CA GLY A 202 7.49 -82.66 -15.15
C GLY A 202 7.48 -83.91 -14.28
N VAL A 203 7.25 -85.09 -14.85
CA VAL A 203 7.34 -86.43 -14.21
C VAL A 203 6.02 -87.10 -13.75
N VAL A 204 4.84 -86.70 -14.24
CA VAL A 204 3.66 -87.62 -14.27
C VAL A 204 3.03 -87.66 -15.66
N GLY A 205 3.86 -87.99 -16.65
CA GLY A 205 3.45 -88.17 -18.02
C GLY A 205 4.39 -89.11 -18.75
N GLY A 206 4.28 -90.41 -18.53
CA GLY A 206 4.92 -91.41 -19.39
C GLY A 206 5.20 -92.77 -18.75
N MET A 207 4.61 -93.82 -19.35
CA MET A 207 4.97 -95.25 -19.28
C MET A 207 4.77 -95.95 -17.92
N LYS A 208 4.24 -97.18 -17.80
CA LYS A 208 4.05 -98.36 -18.70
C LYS A 208 3.03 -99.28 -17.98
N MET A 209 1.96 -99.75 -18.63
CA MET A 209 1.83 -101.08 -19.29
C MET A 209 2.15 -102.31 -18.44
N GLY A 210 1.11 -103.12 -18.20
CA GLY A 210 1.05 -104.53 -18.60
C GLY A 210 1.67 -105.58 -17.66
N GLY A 211 0.83 -106.56 -17.27
CA GLY A 211 1.25 -107.82 -16.65
C GLY A 211 0.28 -108.30 -15.60
#